data_AF-A0A1H4GDR9-F1
#
_entry.id   AF-A0A1H4GDR9-F1
#
_cell.length_a   1.000
_cell.length_b   1.000
_cell.length_c   1.000
_cell.angle_alpha   90.00
_cell.angle_beta   90.00
_cell.angle_gamma   90.00
#
_symmetry.space_group_name_H-M   'P 1'
#
loop_
_entity.id
_entity.type
_entity.pdbx_description
1 polymer ?
#
loop_
_entity_poly.entity_id
_entity_poly.type
_entity_poly.pdbx_seq_one_letter_code
_entity_poly.pdbx_strand_id
1 'polypeptide(L)'
;MNSMMKKAITICLSLCLILAMTLTVEAKYVPKQWRCKTCNKTCTSYGYDPKYGGVTQTQNAGNYCPVCKEIVPAGEVHMYMWDFDRYYFLCDSSSGKHKNYQDRVFYHDFEQPVSEHYTNGIRDF
;
A
#
# COMPACT_ATOMS: atom_id res chain seq x y z
N MET A 1 18.71 32.09 -34.93
CA MET A 1 19.05 31.10 -33.87
C MET A 1 20.04 30.08 -34.44
N ASN A 2 21.32 30.13 -34.02
CA ASN A 2 22.40 29.30 -34.56
C ASN A 2 22.22 27.81 -34.24
N SER A 3 22.67 26.93 -35.16
CA SER A 3 22.54 25.47 -35.07
C SER A 3 23.06 24.89 -33.74
N MET A 4 24.17 25.43 -33.21
CA MET A 4 24.70 25.02 -31.91
C MET A 4 23.76 25.34 -30.73
N MET A 5 23.09 26.50 -30.76
CA MET A 5 22.17 26.91 -29.71
C MET A 5 20.93 26.01 -29.67
N LYS A 6 20.45 25.57 -30.84
CA LYS A 6 19.35 24.60 -30.94
C LYS A 6 19.75 23.25 -30.32
N LYS A 7 20.93 22.73 -30.65
CA LYS A 7 21.45 21.46 -30.09
C LYS A 7 21.61 21.52 -28.57
N ALA A 8 22.16 22.62 -28.04
CA ALA A 8 22.32 22.80 -26.60
C ALA A 8 20.97 22.81 -25.86
N ILE A 9 19.97 23.50 -26.41
CA ILE A 9 18.60 23.53 -25.86
C ILE A 9 17.99 22.13 -25.88
N THR A 10 18.11 21.40 -26.99
CA THR A 10 17.59 20.02 -27.10
C THR A 10 18.25 19.07 -26.09
N ILE A 11 19.56 19.18 -25.88
CA ILE A 11 20.29 18.37 -24.89
C ILE A 11 19.83 18.72 -23.46
N CYS A 12 19.70 20.00 -23.12
CA CYS A 12 19.19 20.40 -21.81
C CYS A 12 17.77 19.90 -21.56
N LEU A 13 16.86 20.08 -22.53
CA LEU A 13 15.48 19.62 -22.39
C LEU A 13 15.38 18.09 -22.23
N SER A 14 16.17 17.33 -22.99
CA SER A 14 16.21 15.87 -22.86
C SER A 14 16.80 15.42 -21.53
N LEU A 15 17.85 16.09 -21.03
CA LEU A 15 18.43 15.79 -19.72
C LEU A 15 17.45 16.09 -18.58
N CYS A 16 16.74 17.22 -18.65
CA CYS A 16 15.68 17.58 -17.70
C CYS A 16 14.54 16.55 -17.71
N LEU A 17 14.15 16.05 -18.89
CA LEU A 17 13.12 15.02 -19.02
C LEU A 17 13.55 13.70 -18.36
N ILE A 18 14.80 13.28 -18.58
CA ILE A 18 15.37 12.07 -17.95
C ILE A 18 15.42 12.23 -16.43
N LEU A 19 15.89 13.37 -15.94
CA LEU A 19 15.96 13.67 -14.50
C LEU A 19 14.56 13.69 -13.87
N ALA A 20 13.57 14.30 -14.52
CA ALA A 20 12.19 14.31 -14.06
C ALA A 20 11.59 12.90 -13.97
N MET A 21 11.88 12.03 -14.94
CA MET A 21 11.46 10.62 -14.91
C MET A 21 12.09 9.86 -13.73
N THR A 22 13.37 10.12 -13.43
CA THR A 22 14.06 9.45 -12.31
C THR A 22 13.61 9.90 -10.91
N LEU A 23 13.01 11.09 -10.77
CA LEU A 23 12.54 11.62 -9.48
C LEU A 23 11.15 11.10 -9.08
N THR A 24 10.46 10.40 -9.98
CA THR A 24 9.21 9.69 -9.67
C THR A 24 9.49 8.32 -9.04
N VAL A 25 10.23 8.29 -7.93
CA VAL A 25 10.33 7.08 -7.09
C VAL A 25 9.28 7.19 -5.99
N GLU A 26 8.01 7.14 -6.40
CA GLU A 26 6.97 6.67 -5.48
C GLU A 26 7.28 5.21 -5.12
N ALA A 27 6.84 4.77 -3.93
CA ALA A 27 7.08 3.44 -3.40
C ALA A 27 7.01 2.38 -4.52
N LYS A 28 8.14 1.70 -4.77
CA LYS A 28 8.22 0.78 -5.90
C LYS A 28 7.16 -0.31 -5.69
N TYR A 29 6.20 -0.39 -6.61
CA TYR A 29 5.23 -1.47 -6.64
C TYR A 29 5.95 -2.83 -6.54
N VAL A 30 5.66 -3.58 -5.47
CA VAL A 30 6.15 -4.96 -5.30
C VAL A 30 4.99 -5.91 -5.53
N PRO A 31 5.01 -6.77 -6.56
CA PRO A 31 3.93 -7.72 -6.79
C PRO A 31 3.67 -8.60 -5.57
N LYS A 32 2.40 -8.73 -5.19
CA LYS A 32 1.93 -9.61 -4.13
C LYS A 32 1.20 -10.81 -4.72
N GLN A 33 1.14 -11.89 -3.96
CA GLN A 33 0.35 -13.07 -4.30
C GLN A 33 -0.82 -13.20 -3.34
N TRP A 34 -2.01 -13.51 -3.88
CA TRP A 34 -3.19 -13.80 -3.07
C TRP A 34 -4.06 -14.86 -3.75
N ARG A 35 -4.82 -15.60 -2.95
CA ARG A 35 -5.73 -16.64 -3.48
C ARG A 35 -7.07 -16.03 -3.88
N CYS A 36 -7.51 -16.34 -5.09
CA CYS A 36 -8.87 -16.01 -5.52
C CYS A 36 -9.88 -16.75 -4.63
N LYS A 37 -10.80 -16.02 -3.97
CA LYS A 37 -11.81 -16.61 -3.07
C LYS A 37 -12.72 -17.64 -3.75
N THR A 38 -12.90 -17.54 -5.06
CA THR A 38 -13.81 -18.40 -5.83
C THR A 38 -13.20 -19.74 -6.23
N CYS A 39 -11.93 -19.75 -6.66
CA CYS A 39 -11.30 -20.95 -7.23
C CYS A 39 -10.02 -21.37 -6.50
N ASN A 40 -9.62 -20.62 -5.47
CA ASN A 40 -8.43 -20.84 -4.65
C ASN A 40 -7.09 -20.80 -5.41
N LYS A 41 -7.10 -20.46 -6.71
CA LYS A 41 -5.87 -20.26 -7.51
C LYS A 41 -5.12 -19.06 -6.96
N THR A 42 -3.80 -19.19 -6.83
CA THR A 42 -2.90 -18.08 -6.53
C THR A 42 -2.81 -17.15 -7.73
N CYS A 43 -3.09 -15.87 -7.51
CA CYS A 43 -2.98 -14.81 -8.49
C CYS A 43 -1.87 -13.83 -8.06
N THR A 44 -1.16 -13.28 -9.03
CA THR A 44 -0.21 -12.18 -8.81
C THR A 44 -0.93 -10.86 -9.04
N SER A 45 -0.67 -9.86 -8.20
CA SER A 45 -1.25 -8.54 -8.38
C SER A 45 -0.75 -7.89 -9.67
N TYR A 46 -1.54 -6.98 -10.24
CA TYR A 46 -1.15 -6.18 -11.41
C TYR A 46 -1.00 -4.69 -11.11
N GLY A 47 -1.45 -4.25 -9.94
CA GLY A 47 -1.35 -2.87 -9.48
C GLY A 47 -1.71 -2.76 -8.01
N TYR A 48 -1.49 -1.59 -7.44
CA TYR A 48 -1.81 -1.31 -6.05
C TYR A 48 -2.10 0.18 -5.85
N ASP A 49 -2.80 0.49 -4.76
CA ASP A 49 -3.07 1.83 -4.25
C ASP A 49 -2.40 1.96 -2.87
N PRO A 50 -1.30 2.72 -2.75
CA PRO A 50 -0.60 2.90 -1.49
C PRO A 50 -1.44 3.75 -0.54
N LYS A 51 -1.44 3.41 0.76
CA LYS A 51 -2.20 4.15 1.79
C LYS A 51 -3.69 4.30 1.44
N TYR A 52 -4.28 3.24 0.88
CA TYR A 52 -5.68 3.23 0.47
C TYR A 52 -6.64 3.58 1.63
N GLY A 53 -6.29 3.16 2.85
CA GLY A 53 -7.02 3.55 4.06
C GLY A 53 -6.26 3.21 5.34
N GLY A 54 -6.88 3.54 6.47
CA GLY A 54 -6.37 3.23 7.80
C GLY A 54 -7.50 3.03 8.80
N VAL A 55 -7.19 2.31 9.89
CA VAL A 55 -8.10 2.05 11.01
C VAL A 55 -7.41 2.46 12.30
N THR A 56 -8.18 3.11 13.18
CA THR A 56 -7.79 3.38 14.56
C THR A 56 -8.44 2.33 15.47
N GLN A 57 -7.67 1.73 16.36
CA GLN A 57 -8.20 0.88 17.42
C GLN A 57 -7.79 1.36 18.80
N THR A 58 -8.70 1.20 19.76
CA THR A 58 -8.51 1.59 21.15
C THR A 58 -8.59 0.35 22.02
N GLN A 59 -7.60 0.19 22.90
CA GLN A 59 -7.51 -0.86 23.90
C GLN A 59 -7.59 -0.23 25.28
N ASN A 60 -8.65 -0.54 26.02
CA ASN A 60 -8.79 -0.12 27.40
C ASN A 60 -7.96 -1.01 28.33
N ALA A 61 -7.71 -0.53 29.55
CA ALA A 61 -7.13 -1.31 30.63
C ALA A 61 -7.68 -2.75 30.70
N GLY A 62 -6.79 -3.73 30.78
CA GLY A 62 -7.14 -5.16 30.80
C GLY A 62 -7.22 -5.83 29.42
N ASN A 63 -7.27 -5.07 28.32
CA ASN A 63 -7.18 -5.62 26.96
C ASN A 63 -5.72 -5.81 26.53
N TYR A 64 -5.49 -6.69 25.55
CA TYR A 64 -4.16 -6.86 24.96
C TYR A 64 -3.89 -5.77 23.91
N CYS A 65 -2.78 -5.05 24.06
CA CYS A 65 -2.27 -4.15 23.03
C CYS A 65 -1.31 -4.92 22.10
N PRO A 66 -1.63 -5.08 20.80
CA PRO A 66 -0.76 -5.81 19.87
C PRO A 66 0.52 -5.06 19.52
N VAL A 67 0.58 -3.75 19.75
CA VAL A 67 1.76 -2.92 19.52
C VAL A 67 2.77 -3.10 20.65
N CYS A 68 2.34 -2.88 21.90
CA CYS A 68 3.17 -3.06 23.08
C CYS A 68 3.42 -4.54 23.41
N LYS A 69 2.59 -5.45 22.87
CA LYS A 69 2.60 -6.89 23.12
C LYS A 69 2.40 -7.26 24.59
N GLU A 70 1.56 -6.48 25.27
CA GLU A 70 1.24 -6.64 26.69
C GLU A 70 -0.22 -6.29 26.96
N ILE A 71 -0.69 -6.61 28.16
CA ILE A 71 -2.01 -6.18 28.64
C ILE A 71 -1.92 -4.72 29.06
N VAL A 72 -2.85 -3.89 28.59
CA VAL A 72 -2.93 -2.48 28.92
C VAL A 72 -3.06 -2.31 30.44
N PRO A 73 -2.14 -1.58 31.09
CA PRO A 73 -2.17 -1.35 32.54
C PRO A 73 -3.46 -0.69 33.03
N ALA A 74 -3.76 -0.88 34.32
CA ALA A 74 -4.88 -0.21 34.96
C ALA A 74 -4.70 1.31 34.92
N GLY A 75 -5.75 2.03 34.51
CA GLY A 75 -5.70 3.49 34.35
C GLY A 75 -5.09 3.97 33.03
N GLU A 76 -4.67 3.05 32.15
CA GLU A 76 -4.21 3.38 30.81
C GLU A 76 -5.26 3.04 29.73
N VAL A 77 -5.21 3.82 28.66
CA VAL A 77 -5.87 3.53 27.39
C VAL A 77 -4.80 3.62 26.30
N HIS A 78 -4.64 2.53 25.56
CA HIS A 78 -3.74 2.48 24.41
C HIS A 78 -4.58 2.67 23.14
N MET A 79 -4.06 3.43 22.18
CA MET A 79 -4.67 3.60 20.88
C MET A 79 -3.59 3.45 19.82
N TYR A 80 -3.91 2.76 18.73
CA TYR A 80 -2.98 2.60 17.63
C TYR A 80 -3.67 2.67 16.29
N MET A 81 -2.92 3.14 15.30
CA MET A 81 -3.38 3.30 13.93
C MET A 81 -2.55 2.42 13.02
N TRP A 82 -3.23 1.72 12.11
CA TRP A 82 -2.55 1.04 11.03
C TRP A 82 -3.21 1.36 9.71
N ASP A 83 -2.36 1.45 8.70
CA ASP A 83 -2.76 1.69 7.33
C ASP A 83 -2.79 0.36 6.56
N PHE A 84 -3.43 0.37 5.40
CA PHE A 84 -3.40 -0.76 4.48
C PHE A 84 -3.27 -0.28 3.05
N ASP A 85 -2.49 -1.03 2.29
CA ASP A 85 -2.37 -0.88 0.85
C ASP A 85 -3.38 -1.80 0.18
N ARG A 86 -4.04 -1.31 -0.87
CA ARG A 86 -4.94 -2.15 -1.66
C ARG A 86 -4.23 -2.69 -2.88
N TYR A 87 -4.14 -4.01 -3.02
CA TYR A 87 -3.58 -4.66 -4.20
C TYR A 87 -4.70 -5.24 -5.07
N TYR A 88 -4.56 -5.08 -6.38
CA TYR A 88 -5.54 -5.53 -7.37
C TYR A 88 -5.05 -6.76 -8.11
N PHE A 89 -5.94 -7.72 -8.32
CA PHE A 89 -5.67 -9.04 -8.87
C PHE A 89 -6.67 -9.39 -9.96
N LEU A 90 -6.23 -10.20 -10.91
CA LEU A 90 -7.07 -10.76 -11.96
C LEU A 90 -7.00 -12.28 -11.89
N CYS A 91 -8.15 -12.94 -11.70
CA CYS A 91 -8.24 -14.39 -11.74
C CYS A 91 -8.28 -14.91 -13.19
N ASP A 92 -7.26 -15.65 -13.58
CA ASP A 92 -7.11 -16.27 -14.91
C ASP A 92 -7.41 -17.78 -14.91
N SER A 93 -7.96 -18.31 -13.82
CA SER A 93 -8.30 -19.74 -13.69
C SER A 93 -9.31 -20.18 -14.76
N SER A 94 -9.19 -21.43 -15.23
CA SER A 94 -10.16 -22.02 -16.18
C SER A 94 -11.59 -21.99 -15.62
N SER A 95 -11.77 -22.22 -14.33
CA SER A 95 -13.04 -22.06 -13.60
C SER A 95 -13.63 -20.64 -13.64
N GLY A 96 -12.79 -19.62 -13.82
CA GLY A 96 -13.20 -18.22 -13.94
C GLY A 96 -13.30 -17.71 -15.37
N LYS A 97 -12.74 -18.40 -16.36
CA LYS A 97 -12.63 -17.92 -17.76
C LYS A 97 -13.99 -17.71 -18.45
N HIS A 98 -15.05 -18.37 -17.99
CA HIS A 98 -16.41 -18.18 -18.50
C HIS A 98 -17.12 -16.94 -17.95
N LYS A 99 -16.53 -16.28 -16.93
CA LYS A 99 -17.08 -15.06 -16.33
C LYS A 99 -16.55 -13.82 -17.04
N ASN A 100 -17.27 -12.70 -16.91
CA ASN A 100 -16.83 -11.43 -17.47
C ASN A 100 -15.52 -10.98 -16.83
N TYR A 101 -14.79 -10.08 -17.51
CA TYR A 101 -13.54 -9.54 -16.97
C TYR A 101 -13.72 -8.94 -15.57
N GLN A 102 -14.80 -8.18 -15.35
CA GLN A 102 -15.12 -7.55 -14.07
C GLN A 102 -15.29 -8.57 -12.94
N ASP A 103 -15.91 -9.71 -13.21
CA ASP A 103 -16.14 -10.78 -12.21
C ASP A 103 -14.86 -11.56 -11.84
N ARG A 104 -13.77 -11.32 -12.57
CA ARG A 104 -12.46 -11.93 -12.34
C ARG A 104 -11.51 -10.99 -11.60
N VAL A 105 -11.83 -9.70 -11.55
CA VAL A 105 -11.05 -8.71 -10.80
C VAL A 105 -11.42 -8.79 -9.33
N PHE A 106 -10.43 -8.77 -8.47
CA PHE A 106 -10.62 -8.69 -7.03
C PHE A 106 -9.48 -7.92 -6.40
N TYR A 107 -9.65 -7.52 -5.15
CA TYR A 107 -8.62 -6.85 -4.38
C TYR A 107 -8.36 -7.55 -3.05
N HIS A 108 -7.20 -7.27 -2.49
CA HIS A 108 -6.87 -7.61 -1.11
C HIS A 108 -6.13 -6.44 -0.46
N ASP A 109 -6.55 -6.12 0.76
CA ASP A 109 -5.98 -5.05 1.55
C ASP A 109 -4.89 -5.67 2.43
N PHE A 110 -3.64 -5.26 2.22
CA PHE A 110 -2.48 -5.72 2.98
C PHE A 110 -2.18 -4.71 4.07
N GLU A 111 -2.28 -5.16 5.32
CA GLU A 111 -1.93 -4.38 6.50
C GLU A 111 -0.46 -3.94 6.42
N GLN A 112 -0.26 -2.65 6.65
CA GLN A 112 1.04 -2.05 6.85
C GLN A 112 1.42 -2.12 8.32
N PRO A 113 2.71 -1.97 8.65
CA PRO A 113 3.12 -1.75 10.04
C PRO A 113 2.31 -0.60 10.66
N VAL A 114 2.01 -0.74 11.94
CA VAL A 114 1.38 0.32 12.75
C VAL A 114 2.18 1.61 12.57
N SER A 115 1.48 2.68 12.23
CA SER A 115 2.07 3.98 11.93
C SER A 115 2.16 4.87 13.16
N GLU A 116 1.22 4.70 14.10
CA GLU A 116 1.11 5.52 15.30
C GLU A 116 0.63 4.69 16.50
N HIS A 117 1.17 4.98 17.67
CA HIS A 117 0.70 4.48 18.95
C HIS A 117 0.59 5.64 19.96
N TYR A 118 -0.40 5.53 20.84
CA TYR A 118 -0.73 6.52 21.85
C TYR A 118 -1.04 5.85 23.17
N THR A 119 -0.48 6.36 24.25
CA THR A 119 -0.87 6.03 25.62
C THR A 119 -1.52 7.25 26.26
N ASN A 120 -2.77 7.10 26.70
CA ASN A 120 -3.56 8.17 27.31
C ASN A 120 -3.62 9.47 26.47
N GLY A 121 -3.69 9.30 25.14
CA GLY A 121 -3.74 10.40 24.18
C GLY A 121 -2.38 11.05 23.86
N ILE A 122 -1.29 10.55 24.44
CA ILE A 122 0.08 11.01 24.13
C ILE A 122 0.71 10.04 23.15
N ARG A 123 1.20 10.55 22.02
CA ARG A 123 1.94 9.75 21.04
C ARG A 123 3.28 9.31 21.62
N ASP A 124 3.55 8.01 21.60
CA ASP A 124 4.76 7.40 22.19
C ASP A 124 5.58 6.57 21.17
N PHE A 125 5.10 6.48 19.92
CA PHE A 125 5.74 5.84 18.77
C PHE A 125 5.67 6.72 17.51
#